data_AF-A0A9X5H6S5-F1
#
_entry.id   AF-A0A9X5H6S5-F1
#
_cell.length_a   1.000
_cell.length_b   1.000
_cell.length_c   1.000
_cell.angle_alpha   90.00
_cell.angle_beta   90.00
_cell.angle_gamma   90.00
#
_symmetry.space_group_name_H-M   'P 1'
#
loop_
_entity.id
_entity.type
_entity.pdbx_description
1 polymer ?
#
loop_
_entity_poly.entity_id
_entity_poly.type
_entity_poly.pdbx_seq_one_letter_code
_entity_poly.pdbx_strand_id
1 'polypeptide(L)'
;MQTYTVALPILLGYIVWLLKRQKKDRDANGRGTMLLLRVQLIEYHDRYMREGDIPSYALDNFIEMYEAYHELGGNGMVTAMYKEILELEIRK
;
A
#
# COMPACT_ATOMS: atom_id res chain seq x y z
N MET A 1 -42.44 22.28 7.18
CA MET A 1 -41.20 22.73 7.84
C MET A 1 -40.69 21.75 8.90
N GLN A 2 -41.52 21.24 9.84
CA GLN A 2 -41.06 20.37 10.95
C GLN A 2 -40.62 18.94 10.54
N THR A 3 -41.17 18.40 9.44
CA THR A 3 -40.77 17.09 8.93
C THR A 3 -39.32 17.08 8.43
N TYR A 4 -38.86 18.16 7.81
CA TYR A 4 -37.50 18.29 7.32
C TYR A 4 -36.49 18.41 8.46
N THR A 5 -36.83 19.10 9.55
CA THR A 5 -35.95 19.24 10.71
C THR A 5 -35.72 17.92 11.45
N VAL A 6 -36.62 16.94 11.31
CA VAL A 6 -36.48 15.59 11.89
C VAL A 6 -35.88 14.60 10.89
N ALA A 7 -36.29 14.63 9.62
CA ALA A 7 -35.80 13.72 8.60
C ALA A 7 -34.32 13.97 8.23
N LEU A 8 -33.88 15.24 8.20
CA LEU A 8 -32.52 15.59 7.79
C LEU A 8 -31.43 15.05 8.73
N PRO A 9 -31.53 15.16 10.08
CA PRO A 9 -30.57 14.54 10.99
C PRO A 9 -30.49 13.02 10.88
N ILE A 10 -31.63 12.35 10.67
CA ILE A 10 -31.70 10.88 10.53
C ILE A 10 -30.97 10.44 9.26
N LEU A 11 -31.25 11.12 8.13
CA LEU A 11 -30.56 10.87 6.86
C LEU A 11 -29.06 11.16 6.95
N LEU A 12 -28.67 12.29 7.55
CA LEU A 12 -27.25 12.61 7.79
C LEU A 12 -26.56 11.57 8.67
N GLY A 13 -27.22 11.13 9.75
CA GLY A 13 -26.69 10.09 10.63
C GLY A 13 -26.47 8.76 9.91
N TYR A 14 -27.42 8.37 9.04
CA TYR A 14 -27.30 7.18 8.21
C TYR A 14 -26.16 7.29 7.19
N ILE A 15 -26.02 8.43 6.52
CA ILE A 15 -24.91 8.68 5.57
C ILE A 15 -23.56 8.62 6.30
N VAL A 16 -23.42 9.26 7.46
CA VAL A 16 -22.18 9.21 8.25
C VAL A 16 -21.86 7.79 8.71
N TRP A 17 -22.87 7.03 9.13
CA TRP A 17 -22.71 5.62 9.49
C TRP A 17 -22.23 4.78 8.30
N LEU A 18 -22.83 4.98 7.12
CA LEU A 18 -22.47 4.28 5.89
C LEU A 18 -21.03 4.61 5.45
N LEU A 19 -20.63 5.89 5.50
CA LEU A 19 -19.26 6.33 5.22
C LEU A 19 -18.24 5.72 6.19
N LYS A 20 -18.56 5.67 7.49
CA LYS A 20 -17.70 5.02 8.49
C LYS A 20 -17.52 3.53 8.21
N ARG A 21 -18.59 2.85 7.80
CA ARG A 21 -18.55 1.42 7.46
C ARG A 21 -17.70 1.16 6.22
N GLN A 22 -17.86 1.96 5.16
CA GLN A 22 -17.03 1.86 3.95
C GLN A 22 -15.55 2.10 4.23
N LYS A 23 -15.20 3.04 5.13
CA LYS A 23 -13.81 3.28 5.52
C LYS A 23 -13.19 2.05 6.18
N LYS A 24 -13.92 1.39 7.10
CA LYS A 24 -13.43 0.19 7.79
C LYS A 24 -13.14 -0.98 6.84
N ASP A 25 -14.00 -1.21 5.85
CA ASP A 25 -13.81 -2.29 4.88
C ASP A 25 -12.66 -1.97 3.90
N ARG A 26 -12.51 -0.70 3.49
CA ARG A 26 -11.36 -0.24 2.70
C ARG A 26 -10.04 -0.37 3.46
N ASP A 27 -10.03 -0.08 4.76
CA ASP A 27 -8.84 -0.21 5.60
C ASP A 27 -8.38 -1.68 5.73
N ALA A 28 -9.32 -2.63 5.82
CA ALA A 28 -9.01 -4.06 5.88
C ALA A 28 -8.39 -4.59 4.56
N ASN A 29 -8.99 -4.22 3.41
CA ASN A 29 -8.46 -4.59 2.11
C ASN A 29 -7.10 -3.93 1.84
N GLY A 30 -6.93 -2.66 2.22
CA GLY A 30 -5.64 -1.96 2.12
C GLY A 30 -4.54 -2.66 2.92
N ARG A 31 -4.85 -3.13 4.13
CA ARG A 31 -3.90 -3.90 4.95
C ARG A 31 -3.54 -5.25 4.32
N GLY A 32 -4.52 -5.97 3.76
CA GLY A 32 -4.27 -7.23 3.07
C GLY A 32 -3.32 -7.06 1.89
N THR A 33 -3.59 -6.08 1.03
CA THR A 33 -2.73 -5.76 -0.12
C THR A 33 -1.33 -5.33 0.31
N MET A 34 -1.22 -4.52 1.36
CA MET A 34 0.08 -4.10 1.91
C MET A 34 0.93 -5.29 2.36
N LEU A 35 0.32 -6.28 3.03
CA LEU A 35 1.04 -7.48 3.47
C LEU A 35 1.49 -8.35 2.29
N LEU A 36 0.68 -8.46 1.25
CA LEU A 36 1.08 -9.18 0.03
C LEU A 36 2.23 -8.48 -0.70
N LEU A 37 2.15 -7.15 -0.84
CA LEU A 37 3.25 -6.36 -1.40
C LEU A 37 4.53 -6.50 -0.57
N ARG A 38 4.43 -6.52 0.77
CA ARG A 38 5.59 -6.76 1.64
C ARG A 38 6.28 -8.08 1.31
N VAL A 39 5.51 -9.17 1.19
CA VAL A 39 6.08 -10.50 0.88
C VAL A 39 6.78 -10.46 -0.47
N GLN A 40 6.15 -9.87 -1.49
CA GLN A 40 6.75 -9.75 -2.82
C GLN A 40 8.02 -8.89 -2.83
N LEU A 41 8.05 -7.78 -2.10
CA LEU A 41 9.25 -6.94 -1.96
C LEU A 41 10.40 -7.67 -1.26
N ILE A 42 10.11 -8.49 -0.23
CA ILE A 42 11.13 -9.33 0.43
C ILE A 42 11.68 -10.36 -0.56
N GLU A 43 10.80 -11.09 -1.26
CA GLU A 43 11.22 -12.11 -2.23
C GLU A 43 12.05 -11.53 -3.38
N TYR A 44 11.65 -10.36 -3.91
CA TYR A 44 12.41 -9.67 -4.93
C TYR A 44 13.77 -9.23 -4.42
N HIS A 45 13.82 -8.64 -3.22
CA HIS A 45 15.06 -8.20 -2.60
C HIS A 45 16.02 -9.38 -2.43
N ASP A 46 15.57 -10.46 -1.79
CA ASP A 46 16.36 -11.67 -1.56
C ASP A 46 16.89 -12.28 -2.87
N ARG A 47 16.11 -12.19 -3.95
CA ARG A 47 16.52 -12.69 -5.27
C ARG A 47 17.64 -11.84 -5.86
N TYR A 48 17.42 -10.54 -6.02
CA TYR A 48 18.38 -9.68 -6.73
C TYR A 48 19.62 -9.37 -5.89
N MET A 49 19.51 -9.30 -4.57
CA MET A 49 20.69 -9.23 -3.69
C MET A 49 21.57 -10.47 -3.81
N ARG A 50 21.00 -11.64 -4.09
CA ARG A 50 21.77 -12.88 -4.35
C ARG A 50 22.41 -12.88 -5.73
N GLU A 51 21.74 -12.31 -6.73
CA GLU A 51 22.28 -12.18 -8.09
C GLU A 51 23.40 -11.13 -8.15
N GLY A 52 23.34 -10.09 -7.31
CA GLY A 52 24.34 -9.01 -7.23
C GLY A 52 24.13 -7.90 -8.26
N ASP A 53 23.18 -8.09 -9.17
CA ASP A 53 22.73 -7.11 -10.15
C ASP A 53 21.20 -7.21 -10.32
N ILE A 54 20.61 -6.20 -10.94
CA ILE A 54 19.17 -6.13 -11.19
C ILE A 54 18.92 -5.62 -12.61
N PRO A 55 18.09 -6.31 -13.42
CA PRO A 55 17.65 -5.77 -14.71
C PRO A 55 16.84 -4.48 -14.51
N SER A 56 16.96 -3.52 -15.44
CA SER A 56 16.26 -2.22 -15.35
C SER A 56 14.75 -2.35 -15.09
N TYR A 57 14.07 -3.22 -15.84
CA TYR A 57 12.62 -3.44 -15.66
C TYR A 57 12.27 -3.99 -14.27
N ALA A 58 13.16 -4.77 -13.66
CA ALA A 58 12.93 -5.35 -12.35
C ALA A 58 13.12 -4.30 -11.25
N LEU A 59 14.08 -3.38 -11.45
CA LEU A 59 14.28 -2.23 -10.58
C LEU A 59 13.06 -1.30 -10.61
N ASP A 60 12.58 -0.95 -11.81
CA ASP A 60 11.40 -0.08 -11.97
C ASP A 60 10.17 -0.70 -11.29
N ASN A 61 9.92 -1.99 -11.52
CA ASN A 61 8.83 -2.72 -10.84
C ASN A 61 8.99 -2.73 -9.31
N PHE A 62 10.22 -2.87 -8.81
CA PHE A 62 10.49 -2.83 -7.37
C PHE A 62 10.18 -1.47 -6.78
N ILE A 63 10.57 -0.39 -7.47
CA ILE A 63 10.29 0.99 -7.05
C ILE A 63 8.79 1.22 -6.99
N GLU A 64 8.05 0.90 -8.05
CA GLU A 64 6.58 1.06 -8.08
C GLU A 64 5.89 0.26 -6.96
N MET A 65 6.31 -0.98 -6.74
CA MET A 65 5.78 -1.81 -5.64
C MET A 65 6.10 -1.22 -4.28
N TYR A 66 7.32 -0.68 -4.09
CA TYR A 66 7.72 -0.05 -2.85
C TYR A 66 6.91 1.23 -2.56
N GLU A 67 6.69 2.06 -3.56
CA GLU A 67 5.88 3.29 -3.43
C GLU A 67 4.45 2.95 -3.00
N ALA A 68 3.79 2.02 -3.70
CA ALA A 68 2.45 1.55 -3.34
C ALA A 68 2.40 0.94 -1.93
N TYR A 69 3.42 0.16 -1.55
CA TYR A 69 3.55 -0.38 -0.19
C TYR A 69 3.70 0.73 0.86
N HIS A 70 4.49 1.76 0.57
CA HIS A 70 4.73 2.87 1.49
C HIS A 70 3.46 3.70 1.71
N GLU A 71 2.71 3.98 0.64
CA GLU A 71 1.41 4.67 0.70
C GLU A 71 0.38 3.94 1.57
N LEU A 72 0.45 2.61 1.62
CA LEU A 72 -0.41 1.77 2.47
C LEU A 72 0.03 1.69 3.93
N GLY A 73 1.03 2.47 4.35
CA GLY A 73 1.55 2.47 5.72
C GLY A 73 2.65 1.44 5.95
N GLY A 74 3.51 1.25 4.96
CA GLY A 74 4.68 0.39 5.04
C GLY A 74 5.63 0.71 6.21
N ASN A 75 6.50 -0.24 6.56
CA ASN A 75 7.47 -0.11 7.65
C ASN A 75 8.90 0.20 7.15
N GLY A 76 9.75 0.64 8.09
CA GLY A 76 11.14 1.01 7.79
C GLY A 76 12.06 -0.14 7.36
N MET A 77 11.68 -1.40 7.62
CA MET A 77 12.47 -2.57 7.20
C MET A 77 12.48 -2.69 5.67
N VAL A 78 11.33 -2.59 5.02
CA VAL A 78 11.24 -2.61 3.55
C VAL A 78 11.84 -1.34 2.94
N THR A 79 11.78 -0.20 3.62
CA THR A 79 12.51 1.01 3.20
C THR A 79 14.03 0.82 3.22
N ALA A 80 14.59 0.01 4.12
CA ALA A 80 16.01 -0.34 4.09
C ALA A 80 16.34 -1.22 2.87
N MET A 81 15.55 -2.27 2.64
CA MET A 81 15.68 -3.14 1.46
C MET A 81 15.58 -2.37 0.14
N TYR A 82 14.69 -1.38 0.06
CA TYR A 82 14.59 -0.48 -1.08
C TYR A 82 15.91 0.25 -1.36
N LYS A 83 16.55 0.80 -0.33
CA LYS A 83 17.85 1.48 -0.50
C LYS A 83 18.94 0.53 -0.97
N GLU A 84 18.98 -0.68 -0.41
CA GLU A 84 19.94 -1.72 -0.82
C GLU A 84 19.76 -2.10 -2.30
N ILE A 85 18.51 -2.22 -2.77
CA ILE A 85 18.22 -2.51 -4.19
C ILE A 85 18.66 -1.37 -5.12
N LEU A 86 18.53 -0.10 -4.70
CA LEU A 86 19.00 1.04 -5.48
C LEU A 86 20.53 1.09 -5.62
N GLU A 87 21.27 0.38 -4.76
CA GLU A 87 22.74 0.30 -4.80
C GLU A 87 23.25 -0.83 -5.71
N LEU A 88 22.38 -1.72 -6.20
CA LEU A 88 22.77 -2.82 -7.09
C LEU A 88 23.17 -2.32 -8.49
N GLU A 89 24.06 -3.06 -9.14
CA GLU A 89 24.42 -2.81 -10.53
C GLU A 89 23.23 -3.10 -11.45
N ILE A 90 22.98 -2.19 -12.40
CA ILE A 90 21.89 -2.36 -13.37
C ILE A 90 22.39 -3.21 -14.53
N ARG A 91 21.84 -4.42 -14.66
CA ARG A 91 22.06 -5.29 -15.82
C ARG A 91 21.32 -4.69 -17.03
N LYS A 92 22.10 -4.29 -18.04
CA LYS A 92 21.58 -3.73 -19.31
C LYS A 92 20.87 -4.78 -20.15
#